data_AF-A0A437SSB1-F1
#
_entry.id   AF-A0A437SSB1-F1
#
_cell.length_a   1.000
_cell.length_b   1.000
_cell.length_c   1.000
_cell.angle_alpha   90.00
_cell.angle_beta   90.00
_cell.angle_gamma   90.00
#
_symmetry.space_group_name_H-M   'P 1'
#
loop_
_entity.id
_entity.type
_entity.pdbx_description
1 polymer ?
#
loop_
_entity_poly.entity_id
_entity_poly.type
_entity_poly.pdbx_seq_one_letter_code
_entity_poly.pdbx_strand_id
1 'polypeptide(L)'
;MHKYETLPAERKLLRKYIKIQKADTLNEINLDKIPHSEVNSYEFKLLLEAGLVEFLPSRYSQPSEFKVTDEGLNFFKWKWERFWNTLFKSILLPIFVSIATTLITTKLIPLIFH
;
A
#
# COMPACT_ATOMS: atom_id res chain seq x y z
N MET A 1 8.78 1.74 -18.80
CA MET A 1 7.36 1.56 -18.42
C MET A 1 7.30 1.55 -16.90
N HIS A 2 6.70 2.57 -16.27
CA HIS A 2 6.65 2.66 -14.80
C HIS A 2 5.85 1.46 -14.27
N LYS A 3 6.53 0.54 -13.57
CA LYS A 3 6.01 -0.76 -13.11
C LYS A 3 4.79 -0.68 -12.16
N TYR A 4 4.27 0.51 -11.86
CA TYR A 4 3.29 0.75 -10.79
C TYR A 4 2.24 1.84 -11.09
N GLU A 5 2.11 2.31 -12.34
CA GLU A 5 1.02 3.23 -12.71
C GLU A 5 -0.30 2.48 -12.95
N THR A 6 -0.88 1.98 -11.86
CA THR A 6 -2.20 1.31 -11.87
C THR A 6 -3.34 2.33 -11.99
N LEU A 7 -4.36 2.05 -12.80
CA LEU A 7 -5.54 2.91 -12.94
C LEU A 7 -6.38 3.00 -11.64
N PRO A 8 -7.22 4.03 -11.46
CA PRO A 8 -8.08 4.17 -10.28
C PRO A 8 -9.00 2.96 -10.04
N ALA A 9 -9.47 2.31 -11.10
CA ALA A 9 -10.33 1.14 -11.03
C ALA A 9 -9.62 -0.09 -10.43
N GLU A 10 -8.40 -0.40 -10.91
CA GLU A 10 -7.55 -1.46 -10.35
C GLU A 10 -7.27 -1.25 -8.86
N ARG A 11 -7.00 -0.01 -8.45
CA ARG A 11 -6.75 0.31 -7.02
C ARG A 11 -7.98 0.07 -6.16
N LYS A 12 -9.16 0.41 -6.65
CA LYS A 12 -10.43 0.17 -5.94
C LYS A 12 -10.66 -1.33 -5.79
N LEU A 13 -10.39 -2.08 -6.84
CA LEU A 13 -10.52 -3.54 -6.89
C LEU A 13 -9.53 -4.22 -5.94
N LEU A 14 -8.25 -3.82 -5.96
CA LEU A 14 -7.22 -4.32 -5.04
C LEU A 14 -7.56 -4.03 -3.58
N ARG A 15 -8.04 -2.83 -3.24
CA ARG A 15 -8.52 -2.52 -1.87
C ARG A 15 -9.67 -3.41 -1.43
N LYS A 16 -10.60 -3.71 -2.34
CA LYS A 16 -11.71 -4.60 -2.07
C LYS A 16 -11.20 -6.01 -1.73
N TYR A 17 -10.27 -6.55 -2.51
CA TYR A 17 -9.70 -7.88 -2.27
C TYR A 17 -8.89 -7.94 -0.98
N ILE A 18 -8.07 -6.93 -0.68
CA ILE A 18 -7.35 -6.85 0.60
C ILE A 18 -8.33 -6.91 1.78
N LYS A 19 -9.48 -6.23 1.68
CA LYS A 19 -10.50 -6.24 2.73
C LYS A 19 -11.18 -7.61 2.86
N ILE A 20 -11.49 -8.26 1.74
CA ILE A 20 -12.10 -9.58 1.73
C ILE A 20 -11.14 -10.62 2.33
N GLN A 21 -9.88 -10.64 1.86
CA GLN A 21 -8.87 -11.57 2.34
C GLN A 21 -8.58 -11.40 3.84
N LYS A 22 -8.51 -10.17 4.34
CA LYS A 22 -8.31 -9.89 5.78
C LYS A 22 -9.48 -10.34 6.65
N ALA A 23 -10.67 -10.45 6.08
CA ALA A 23 -11.85 -10.94 6.78
C ALA A 23 -11.95 -12.47 6.71
N ASP A 24 -11.19 -13.11 5.82
CA ASP A 24 -11.14 -14.56 5.67
C ASP A 24 -10.04 -15.16 6.56
N THR A 25 -10.35 -16.24 7.26
CA THR A 25 -9.41 -16.92 8.17
C THR A 25 -8.26 -17.60 7.44
N LEU A 26 -8.46 -17.97 6.16
CA LEU A 26 -7.45 -18.67 5.38
C LEU A 26 -6.52 -17.73 4.61
N ASN A 27 -6.79 -16.42 4.62
CA ASN A 27 -6.13 -15.44 3.75
C ASN A 27 -6.30 -15.77 2.25
N GLU A 28 -7.47 -16.31 1.88
CA GLU A 28 -7.81 -16.71 0.51
C GLU A 28 -9.14 -16.07 0.10
N ILE A 29 -9.35 -15.94 -1.21
CA ILE A 29 -10.55 -15.39 -1.79
C ILE A 29 -11.14 -16.41 -2.75
N ASN A 30 -12.30 -16.94 -2.39
CA ASN A 30 -13.04 -17.89 -3.21
C ASN A 30 -13.73 -17.18 -4.38
N LEU A 31 -13.51 -17.67 -5.60
CA LEU A 31 -14.05 -17.12 -6.84
C LEU A 31 -15.58 -17.19 -6.91
N ASP A 32 -16.22 -18.15 -6.22
CA ASP A 32 -17.67 -18.28 -6.17
C ASP A 32 -18.33 -17.13 -5.41
N LYS A 33 -17.60 -16.51 -4.48
CA LYS A 33 -18.06 -15.34 -3.73
C LYS A 33 -17.91 -14.04 -4.51
N ILE A 34 -17.31 -14.08 -5.71
CA ILE A 34 -17.01 -12.90 -6.52
C ILE A 34 -17.74 -13.01 -7.86
N PRO A 35 -18.33 -11.90 -8.36
CA PRO A 35 -18.95 -11.90 -9.68
C PRO A 35 -17.93 -12.33 -10.75
N HIS A 36 -18.30 -13.30 -11.60
CA HIS A 36 -17.40 -13.76 -12.67
C HIS A 36 -17.00 -12.65 -13.65
N SER A 37 -17.84 -11.62 -13.82
CA SER A 37 -17.51 -10.43 -14.61
C SER A 37 -16.34 -9.62 -14.02
N GLU A 38 -16.14 -9.67 -12.70
CA GLU A 38 -15.07 -8.97 -12.00
C GLU A 38 -13.73 -9.71 -12.16
N VAL A 39 -13.75 -11.05 -12.07
CA VAL A 39 -12.56 -11.90 -12.27
C VAL A 39 -12.10 -11.89 -13.73
N ASN A 40 -13.05 -11.79 -14.67
CA ASN A 40 -12.73 -11.70 -16.10
C ASN A 40 -12.47 -10.27 -16.59
N SER A 41 -12.51 -9.28 -15.68
CA SER A 41 -12.29 -7.88 -16.03
C SER A 41 -10.85 -7.60 -16.48
N TYR A 42 -10.68 -6.52 -17.24
CA TYR A 42 -9.35 -6.07 -17.67
C TYR A 42 -8.49 -5.66 -16.46
N GLU A 43 -9.11 -5.03 -15.47
CA GLU A 43 -8.48 -4.59 -14.24
C GLU A 43 -7.93 -5.76 -13.43
N PHE A 44 -8.67 -6.87 -13.34
CA PHE A 44 -8.20 -8.07 -12.65
C PHE A 44 -6.98 -8.69 -13.34
N LYS A 45 -6.98 -8.75 -14.68
CA LYS A 45 -5.82 -9.22 -15.46
C LYS A 45 -4.59 -8.37 -15.21
N LEU A 46 -4.74 -7.05 -15.14
CA LEU A 46 -3.62 -6.16 -14.80
C LEU A 46 -3.06 -6.40 -13.39
N LEU A 47 -3.91 -6.71 -12.41
CA LEU A 47 -3.45 -7.05 -11.06
C LEU A 47 -2.68 -8.39 -11.03
N LEU A 48 -3.09 -9.37 -11.84
CA LEU A 48 -2.37 -10.63 -12.03
C LEU A 48 -1.02 -10.42 -12.72
N GLU A 49 -0.99 -9.67 -13.83
CA GLU A 49 0.24 -9.35 -14.56
C GLU A 49 1.23 -8.55 -13.70
N ALA A 50 0.72 -7.68 -12.83
CA ALA A 50 1.52 -6.93 -11.87
C ALA A 50 1.98 -7.76 -10.66
N GLY A 51 1.57 -9.02 -10.53
CA GLY A 51 1.93 -9.89 -9.40
C GLY A 51 1.31 -9.46 -8.07
N LEU A 52 0.29 -8.59 -8.08
CA LEU A 52 -0.39 -8.10 -6.88
C LEU A 52 -1.44 -9.11 -6.38
N VAL A 53 -1.91 -9.98 -7.26
CA VAL A 53 -2.85 -11.06 -6.99
C VAL A 53 -2.32 -12.33 -7.66
N GLU A 54 -2.51 -13.48 -7.02
CA GLU A 54 -2.15 -14.77 -7.60
C GLU A 54 -3.25 -15.82 -7.38
N PHE A 55 -3.45 -16.68 -8.39
CA PHE A 55 -4.31 -17.84 -8.26
C PHE A 55 -3.64 -18.90 -7.39
N LEU A 56 -4.43 -19.52 -6.52
CA LEU A 56 -3.95 -20.63 -5.72
C LEU A 56 -3.95 -21.92 -6.53
N PRO A 57 -3.01 -22.84 -6.25
CA PRO A 57 -2.97 -24.13 -6.92
C PRO A 57 -4.24 -24.92 -6.62
N SER A 58 -5.07 -25.11 -7.64
CA SER A 58 -6.28 -25.92 -7.55
C SER A 58 -5.98 -27.37 -7.91
N ARG A 59 -6.64 -28.30 -7.22
CA ARG A 59 -6.64 -29.73 -7.64
C ARG A 59 -7.49 -29.97 -8.88
N TYR A 60 -8.29 -28.98 -9.28
CA TYR A 60 -9.15 -29.02 -10.46
C TYR A 60 -8.50 -28.25 -11.62
N SER A 61 -8.97 -28.51 -12.84
CA SER A 61 -8.47 -27.88 -14.07
C SER A 61 -8.68 -26.36 -14.14
N GLN A 62 -9.47 -25.80 -13.22
CA GLN A 62 -9.70 -24.36 -13.11
C GLN A 62 -9.35 -23.89 -11.69
N PRO A 63 -8.73 -22.70 -11.55
CA PRO A 63 -8.54 -22.10 -10.25
C PRO A 63 -9.90 -21.82 -9.63
N SER A 64 -10.08 -22.22 -8.36
CA SER A 64 -11.28 -21.92 -7.56
C SER A 64 -11.05 -20.74 -6.62
N GLU A 65 -9.78 -20.42 -6.35
CA GLU A 65 -9.38 -19.47 -5.32
C GLU A 65 -8.18 -18.65 -5.78
N PHE A 66 -8.08 -17.43 -5.25
CA PHE A 66 -6.94 -16.55 -5.43
C PHE A 66 -6.66 -15.81 -4.13
N LYS A 67 -5.48 -15.19 -4.03
CA LYS A 67 -5.12 -14.34 -2.91
C LYS A 67 -4.38 -13.09 -3.39
N VAL A 68 -4.44 -12.03 -2.60
CA VAL A 68 -3.56 -10.87 -2.75
C VAL A 68 -2.19 -11.26 -2.21
N THR A 69 -1.15 -10.98 -2.99
CA THR A 69 0.24 -11.25 -2.61
C THR A 69 0.73 -10.25 -1.56
N ASP A 70 1.88 -10.52 -0.94
CA ASP A 70 2.52 -9.58 0.00
C ASP A 70 2.83 -8.24 -0.68
N GLU A 71 3.16 -8.25 -1.97
CA GLU A 71 3.34 -7.04 -2.77
C GLU A 71 2.03 -6.26 -2.91
N GLY A 72 0.92 -6.95 -3.22
CA GLY A 72 -0.41 -6.35 -3.30
C GLY A 72 -0.90 -5.77 -1.97
N LEU A 73 -0.63 -6.47 -0.85
CA LEU A 73 -0.96 -6.01 0.50
C LEU A 73 -0.19 -4.75 0.88
N ASN A 74 1.09 -4.68 0.49
CA ASN A 74 1.95 -3.54 0.77
C ASN A 74 1.84 -2.41 -0.26
N PHE A 75 1.18 -2.62 -1.40
CA PHE A 75 1.06 -1.65 -2.50
C PHE A 75 0.68 -0.23 -2.03
N PHE A 76 -0.28 -0.14 -1.10
CA PHE A 76 -0.72 1.15 -0.54
C PHE A 76 0.21 1.69 0.55
N LYS A 77 0.91 0.82 1.28
CA LYS A 77 1.81 1.19 2.36
C LYS A 77 3.03 1.94 1.81
N TRP A 78 3.64 1.42 0.75
CA TRP A 78 4.79 2.06 0.08
C TRP A 78 4.48 3.48 -0.40
N LYS A 79 3.26 3.72 -0.91
CA LYS A 79 2.83 5.06 -1.34
C LYS A 79 2.63 6.01 -0.15
N TRP A 80 2.03 5.51 0.93
CA TRP A 80 1.78 6.28 2.15
C TRP A 80 3.09 6.63 2.86
N GLU A 81 4.03 5.69 2.98
CA GLU A 81 5.35 5.91 3.56
C GLU A 81 6.14 6.93 2.75
N ARG A 82 6.13 6.86 1.41
CA ARG A 82 6.79 7.85 0.56
C ARG A 82 6.17 9.25 0.71
N PHE A 83 4.84 9.32 0.80
CA PHE A 83 4.14 10.57 1.03
C PHE A 83 4.52 11.20 2.38
N TRP A 84 4.47 10.42 3.46
CA TRP A 84 4.89 10.89 4.78
C TRP A 84 6.37 11.24 4.83
N ASN A 85 7.26 10.44 4.27
CA ASN A 85 8.70 10.74 4.25
C ASN A 85 8.98 12.06 3.52
N THR A 86 8.27 12.34 2.43
CA THR A 86 8.37 13.61 1.71
C THR A 86 7.85 14.77 2.55
N LEU A 87 6.66 14.64 3.15
CA LEU A 87 6.11 15.67 4.03
C LEU A 87 6.99 15.93 5.26
N PHE A 88 7.51 14.87 5.88
CA PHE A 88 8.38 14.96 7.04
C PHE A 88 9.69 15.68 6.69
N LYS A 89 10.35 15.29 5.60
CA LYS A 89 11.60 15.94 5.17
C LYS A 89 11.41 17.39 4.73
N SER A 90 10.32 17.71 4.05
CA SER A 90 10.12 19.03 3.46
C SER A 90 9.45 20.05 4.38
N ILE A 91 8.66 19.61 5.37
CA ILE A 91 7.86 20.51 6.21
C ILE A 91 8.18 20.32 7.69
N LEU A 92 8.04 19.10 8.22
CA LEU A 92 8.17 18.87 9.66
C LEU A 92 9.62 18.99 10.15
N LEU A 93 10.58 18.49 9.37
CA LEU A 93 12.00 18.54 9.72
C LEU A 93 12.52 19.99 9.78
N PRO A 94 12.26 20.88 8.80
CA PRO A 94 12.63 22.30 8.91
C PRO A 94 12.00 23.01 10.12
N ILE A 95 10.74 22.75 10.42
CA ILE A 95 10.05 23.33 11.59
C ILE A 95 10.71 22.87 12.88
N PHE A 96 10.97 21.57 13.00
CA PHE A 96 11.64 21.01 14.16
C PHE A 96 13.06 21.57 14.34
N VAL A 97 13.83 21.63 13.26
CA VAL A 97 15.17 22.24 13.26
C VAL A 97 15.09 23.69 13.74
N SER A 98 14.14 24.48 13.22
CA SER A 98 13.94 25.87 13.62
C SER A 98 13.64 26.02 15.12
N ILE A 99 12.71 25.23 15.66
CA ILE A 99 12.36 25.24 17.09
C ILE A 99 13.56 24.83 17.95
N ALA A 100 14.28 23.77 17.56
CA ALA A 100 15.45 23.30 18.28
C ALA A 100 16.55 24.37 18.28
N THR A 101 16.85 24.98 17.13
CA THR A 101 17.82 26.08 17.07
C THR A 101 17.39 27.28 17.90
N THR A 102 16.10 27.62 17.92
CA THR A 102 15.56 28.74 18.71
C THR A 102 15.70 28.48 20.20
N LEU A 103 15.40 27.25 20.65
CA LEU A 103 15.58 26.86 22.06
C LEU A 103 17.05 26.85 22.47
N ILE A 104 17.95 26.34 21.60
CA ILE A 104 19.40 26.35 21.87
C ILE A 104 19.92 27.79 21.95
N THR A 105 19.55 28.66 21.02
CA THR A 105 20.02 30.05 21.03
C THR A 105 19.44 30.86 22.19
N THR A 106 18.17 30.66 22.56
CA THR A 106 17.53 31.43 23.64
C THR A 106 17.80 30.89 25.04
N LYS A 107 18.12 29.61 25.22
CA LYS A 107 18.34 29.00 26.55
C LYS A 107 19.79 28.58 26.80
N LEU A 108 20.53 28.12 25.79
CA LEU A 108 21.88 27.58 25.97
C LEU A 108 22.97 28.67 25.85
N ILE A 109 22.88 29.54 24.85
CA ILE A 109 23.86 30.61 24.63
C ILE A 109 23.94 31.60 25.81
N PRO A 110 22.83 32.13 26.36
CA PRO A 110 22.91 33.05 27.51
C PRO A 110 23.35 32.37 28.81
N LEU A 111 23.42 31.04 28.86
CA LEU A 111 23.85 30.26 30.03
C LEU A 111 25.35 29.90 29.98
N ILE A 112 25.97 29.96 28.79
CA ILE A 112 27.41 29.76 28.57
C ILE A 112 28.18 31.09 28.64
N PHE A 113 27.52 32.20 28.32
CA PHE A 113 28.11 33.55 28.32
C PHE A 113 27.82 34.37 29.60
N HIS A 114 27.27 33.74 30.63
CA HIS A 114 27.11 34.30 31.98
C HIS A 114 27.95 33.51 32.98
#